data_AF-A0AAJ6M2U1-F1
#
_entry.id   AF-A0AAJ6M2U1-F1
#
_cell.length_a   1.000
_cell.length_b   1.000
_cell.length_c   1.000
_cell.angle_alpha   90.00
_cell.angle_beta   90.00
_cell.angle_gamma   90.00
#
_symmetry.space_group_name_H-M   'P 1'
#
loop_
_entity.id
_entity.type
_entity.pdbx_description
1 polymer ?
#
loop_
_entity_poly.entity_id
_entity_poly.type
_entity_poly.pdbx_seq_one_letter_code
_entity_poly.pdbx_strand_id
1 'polypeptide(L)' 'MTEDQANYKRLLTLIEGAQWQAFTSEDGFALRALLLVGYIVTTVTGDGRTRLALTVKGTQYLNALRSEP' A
#
# COMPACT_ATOMS: atom_id res chain seq x y z
N MET A 1 0.26 -12.29 -13.19
CA MET A 1 0.23 -10.97 -12.51
C MET A 1 0.60 -9.88 -13.52
N THR A 2 -0.19 -8.81 -13.65
CA THR A 2 0.15 -7.63 -14.47
C THR A 2 1.23 -6.79 -13.77
N GLU A 3 1.91 -5.91 -14.51
CA GLU A 3 2.92 -4.99 -13.94
C GLU A 3 2.32 -4.11 -12.82
N ASP A 4 1.10 -3.62 -13.02
CA ASP A 4 0.36 -2.85 -12.00
C ASP A 4 0.07 -3.68 -10.75
N GLN A 5 -0.37 -4.93 -10.91
CA GLN A 5 -0.61 -5.83 -9.78
C GLN A 5 0.68 -6.13 -9.00
N ALA A 6 1.80 -6.32 -9.71
CA ALA A 6 3.10 -6.53 -9.10
C ALA A 6 3.52 -5.30 -8.26
N ASN A 7 3.33 -4.10 -8.82
CA ASN A 7 3.63 -2.86 -8.13
C ASN A 7 2.73 -2.66 -6.91
N TYR A 8 1.42 -2.90 -7.02
CA TYR A 8 0.49 -2.82 -5.90
C TYR A 8 0.82 -3.84 -4.80
N LYS A 9 1.16 -5.08 -5.18
CA LYS A 9 1.62 -6.11 -4.23
C LYS A 9 2.83 -5.63 -3.44
N ARG A 10 3.84 -5.06 -4.12
CA ARG A 10 5.03 -4.49 -3.47
C ARG A 10 4.62 -3.38 -2.49
N LEU A 11 3.90 -2.36 -2.96
CA LEU A 11 3.52 -1.19 -2.15
C LEU A 11 2.72 -1.60 -0.91
N LEU A 12 1.71 -2.45 -1.06
CA LEU A 12 0.88 -2.91 0.06
C LEU A 12 1.70 -3.74 1.06
N THR A 13 2.67 -4.52 0.59
CA THR A 13 3.61 -5.24 1.47
C THR A 13 4.52 -4.28 2.24
N LEU A 14 5.02 -3.22 1.61
CA LEU A 14 5.81 -2.19 2.29
C LEU A 14 4.99 -1.46 3.37
N ILE A 15 3.71 -1.17 3.09
CA ILE A 15 2.79 -0.56 4.06
C ILE A 15 2.53 -1.50 5.23
N GLU A 16 2.24 -2.79 4.97
CA GLU A 16 2.04 -3.81 6.01
C GLU A 16 3.27 -3.94 6.93
N GLY A 17 4.47 -3.94 6.35
CA GLY A 17 5.74 -4.00 7.08
C GLY A 17 6.23 -2.67 7.66
N ALA A 18 5.47 -1.58 7.51
CA ALA A 18 5.86 -0.23 7.90
C ALA A 18 7.24 0.22 7.34
N GLN A 19 7.60 -0.24 6.14
CA GLN A 19 8.89 -0.01 5.48
C GLN A 19 8.90 1.31 4.69
N TRP A 20 8.66 2.44 5.37
CA TRP A 20 8.48 3.77 4.74
C TRP A 20 9.68 4.28 3.94
N GLN A 21 10.88 3.78 4.21
CA GLN A 21 12.10 4.20 3.51
C GLN A 21 12.25 3.56 2.12
N ALA A 22 11.45 2.53 1.81
CA ALA A 22 11.50 1.81 0.55
C ALA A 22 10.60 2.40 -0.55
N PHE A 23 9.86 3.49 -0.25
CA PHE A 23 9.06 4.19 -1.24
C PHE A 23 9.95 5.12 -2.08
N THR A 24 9.70 5.15 -3.38
CA THR A 24 10.37 6.06 -4.32
C THR A 24 9.41 7.12 -4.85
N SER A 25 9.92 8.11 -5.57
CA SER A 25 9.09 9.13 -6.22
C SER A 25 8.14 8.57 -7.28
N GLU A 26 8.48 7.43 -7.88
CA GLU A 26 7.67 6.75 -8.91
C GLU A 26 6.42 6.09 -8.31
N ASP A 27 6.43 5.83 -7.01
CA ASP A 27 5.34 5.16 -6.28
C ASP A 27 4.11 6.06 -6.09
N GLY A 28 4.27 7.38 -6.28
CA GLY A 28 3.23 8.37 -5.99
C GLY A 28 1.93 8.14 -6.76
N PHE A 29 2.00 7.75 -8.03
CA PHE A 29 0.80 7.48 -8.83
C PHE A 29 0.03 6.25 -8.34
N ALA A 30 0.74 5.14 -8.10
CA ALA A 30 0.16 3.91 -7.60
C ALA A 30 -0.41 4.08 -6.18
N LEU A 31 0.30 4.79 -5.29
CA LEU A 31 -0.21 5.13 -3.96
C LEU A 31 -1.51 5.94 -4.02
N ARG A 32 -1.61 6.89 -4.94
CA ARG A 32 -2.84 7.67 -5.14
C ARG A 32 -3.99 6.78 -5.61
N ALA A 33 -3.75 5.84 -6.50
CA ALA A 33 -4.76 4.87 -6.92
C ALA A 33 -5.23 3.98 -5.74
N LEU A 34 -4.30 3.47 -4.93
CA LEU A 34 -4.62 2.65 -3.75
C LEU A 34 -5.42 3.44 -2.69
N LEU A 35 -5.11 4.72 -2.50
CA LEU A 35 -5.89 5.63 -1.65
C LEU A 35 -7.31 5.82 -2.19
N LEU A 36 -7.45 6.11 -3.50
CA LEU A 36 -8.74 6.40 -4.14
C LEU A 36 -9.68 5.19 -4.10
N VAL A 37 -9.14 3.99 -4.26
CA VAL A 37 -9.89 2.72 -4.21
C VAL A 37 -10.18 2.27 -2.76
N GLY A 38 -9.57 2.94 -1.77
CA GLY A 38 -9.79 2.68 -0.34
C GLY A 38 -9.05 1.45 0.18
N TYR A 39 -7.96 1.03 -0.46
CA TYR A 39 -7.10 -0.04 0.05
C TYR A 39 -6.16 0.45 1.14
N ILE A 40 -5.81 1.73 1.12
CA ILE A 40 -4.94 2.35 2.12
C ILE A 40 -5.58 3.65 2.61
N VAL A 41 -5.18 4.06 3.82
CA VAL A 41 -5.54 5.34 4.41
C VAL A 41 -4.29 6.04 4.94
N THR A 42 -4.36 7.35 5.11
CA THR A 42 -3.37 8.11 5.86
C THR A 42 -3.80 8.21 7.33
N THR A 43 -2.85 8.02 8.23
CA THR A 43 -3.04 8.16 9.68
C THR A 43 -2.00 9.13 10.21
N VAL A 44 -2.39 10.03 11.11
CA VAL A 44 -1.44 10.89 11.82
C VAL A 44 -1.02 10.18 13.11
N THR A 45 0.27 9.93 13.28
CA THR A 45 0.81 9.34 14.51
C THR A 45 1.01 10.39 15.60
N GLY A 46 1.13 9.97 16.86
CA GLY A 46 1.26 10.88 18.00
C GLY A 46 2.51 11.77 17.98
N ASP A 47 3.49 11.45 17.14
CA ASP A 47 4.67 12.27 16.82
C ASP A 47 4.40 13.33 15.73
N GLY A 48 3.15 13.50 15.29
CA GLY A 48 2.73 14.46 14.26
C GLY A 48 3.05 14.03 12.83
N ARG A 49 3.57 12.81 12.61
CA ARG A 49 3.89 12.32 11.26
C ARG A 49 2.68 11.68 10.60
N THR A 50 2.52 11.91 9.30
CA THR A 50 1.58 11.16 8.48
C THR A 50 2.20 9.83 8.06
N ARG A 51 1.49 8.73 8.29
CA ARG A 51 1.85 7.37 7.86
C ARG A 51 0.72 6.79 7.02
N LEU A 52 1.02 5.76 6.24
CA LEU A 52 0.01 4.99 5.52
C LEU A 52 -0.38 3.76 6.36
N ALA A 53 -1.60 3.29 6.21
CA ALA A 53 -2.07 2.06 6.82
C ALA A 53 -2.96 1.28 5.84
N LEU A 54 -2.94 -0.04 5.93
CA LEU A 54 -3.87 -0.90 5.19
C LEU A 54 -5.28 -0.78 5.79
N THR A 55 -6.29 -0.68 4.94
CA THR A 55 -7.67 -0.92 5.35
C THR A 55 -7.96 -2.43 5.34
N VAL A 56 -9.08 -2.84 5.92
CA VAL A 56 -9.57 -4.23 5.80
C VAL A 56 -9.63 -4.66 4.32
N LYS A 57 -10.11 -3.78 3.45
CA LYS A 57 -10.20 -4.00 2.01
C LYS A 57 -8.81 -4.18 1.38
N GLY A 58 -7.83 -3.34 1.77
CA GLY A 58 -6.45 -3.45 1.31
C GLY A 58 -5.76 -4.73 1.76
N THR A 59 -5.97 -5.15 3.02
CA THR A 59 -5.46 -6.42 3.54
C THR A 59 -6.03 -7.61 2.77
N GLN A 60 -7.34 -7.62 2.49
CA GLN A 60 -7.96 -8.67 1.67
C GLN A 60 -7.37 -8.73 0.26
N TYR A 61 -7.19 -7.58 -0.38
CA TYR A 61 -6.60 -7.49 -1.71
C TYR A 61 -5.13 -7.95 -1.74
N LEU A 62 -4.32 -7.54 -0.75
CA LEU A 62 -2.94 -8.01 -0.61
C LEU A 62 -2.87 -9.53 -0.43
N ASN A 63 -3.75 -10.10 0.37
CA ASN A 63 -3.82 -11.55 0.55
C ASN A 63 -4.19 -12.29 -0.75
N ALA A 64 -5.12 -11.75 -1.54
CA ALA A 64 -5.45 -12.29 -2.85
C ALA A 64 -4.23 -12.30 -3.79
N LEU A 65 -3.50 -11.18 -3.86
CA LEU A 65 -2.26 -11.06 -4.65
C LEU A 65 -1.13 -11.99 -4.17
N ARG A 66 -1.12 -12.40 -2.90
CA ARG A 66 -0.18 -13.38 -2.35
C ARG A 66 -0.56 -14.81 -2.70
N SER A 67 -1.86 -15.10 -2.84
CA SER A 67 -2.38 -16.42 -3.22
C SER A 67 -2.43 -16.68 -4.72
N GLU A 68 -2.26 -15.66 -5.56
CA GLU A 68 -2.08 -15.85 -7.00
C GLU A 68 -0.74 -16.56 -7.30
N PRO A 69 -0.74 -17.65 -8.09
CA PRO A 69 0.46 -18.39 -8.48
C PRO A 69 1.38 -17.61 -9.45
#